data_AF-A0A1Q8E659-F1
#
_entry.id   AF-A0A1Q8E659-F1
#
_cell.length_a   1.000
_cell.length_b   1.000
_cell.length_c   1.000
_cell.angle_alpha   90.00
_cell.angle_beta   90.00
_cell.angle_gamma   90.00
#
_symmetry.space_group_name_H-M   'P 1'
#
loop_
_entity.id
_entity.type
_entity.pdbx_description
1 polymer ?
#
loop_
_entity_poly.entity_id
_entity_poly.type
_entity_poly.pdbx_seq_one_letter_code
_entity_poly.pdbx_strand_id
1 'polypeptide(L)' 'MAHRWELPLTSEEANSTGYIHGNAKSHLFNSETGMSYCKKYWQKPYYASEIKYTGKDRDFCKKCLKKYKRLEEVE' A
#
# COMPACT_ATOMS: atom_id res chain seq x y z
N MET A 1 -15.72 -2.47 -3.84
CA MET A 1 -15.03 -1.34 -3.16
C MET A 1 -13.63 -1.23 -3.75
N ALA A 2 -13.27 -0.12 -4.39
CA ALA A 2 -11.96 0.00 -5.04
C ALA A 2 -10.83 0.13 -4.00
N HIS A 3 -9.77 -0.66 -4.19
CA HIS A 3 -8.59 -0.65 -3.33
C HIS A 3 -7.33 -0.73 -4.20
N ARG A 4 -6.30 0.03 -3.83
CA ARG A 4 -5.10 0.24 -4.64
C ARG A 4 -3.87 -0.02 -3.80
N TRP A 5 -2.85 -0.61 -4.40
CA TRP A 5 -1.56 -0.75 -3.74
C TRP A 5 -0.73 0.50 -4.00
N GLU A 6 -0.26 1.13 -2.95
CA GLU A 6 0.53 2.35 -3.03
C GLU A 6 1.69 2.26 -2.03
N LEU A 7 2.79 2.95 -2.31
CA LEU A 7 3.80 3.20 -1.29
C LEU A 7 3.24 4.24 -0.30
N PRO A 8 3.48 4.07 1.01
CA PRO A 8 3.03 5.05 1.99
C PRO A 8 3.85 6.33 1.87
N LEU A 9 3.18 7.48 1.69
CA LEU A 9 3.84 8.79 1.52
C LEU A 9 4.79 9.17 2.66
N THR A 10 4.48 8.78 3.91
CA THR A 10 5.39 9.02 5.04
C THR A 10 6.73 8.29 4.90
N SER A 11 6.83 7.24 4.09
CA SER A 11 8.12 6.62 3.75
C SER A 11 8.87 7.35 2.64
N GLU A 12 8.17 8.13 1.79
CA GLU A 12 8.79 8.95 0.74
C GLU A 12 9.20 10.34 1.27
N GLU A 13 8.35 10.98 2.09
CA GLU A 13 8.56 12.33 2.62
C GLU A 13 9.52 12.38 3.82
N ALA A 14 9.64 11.30 4.62
CA ALA A 14 10.58 11.26 5.75
C ALA A 14 12.04 10.96 5.34
N ASN A 15 12.33 10.94 4.03
CA ASN A 15 13.65 10.64 3.50
C ASN A 15 14.51 11.91 3.42
N SER A 16 15.17 12.26 4.53
CA SER A 16 16.17 13.34 4.59
C SER A 16 17.52 12.97 3.93
N THR A 17 17.68 11.76 3.40
CA THR A 17 18.98 11.26 2.88
C THR A 17 18.97 10.96 1.37
N GLY A 18 17.85 11.17 0.68
CA GLY A 18 17.71 10.86 -0.76
C GLY A 18 17.72 9.37 -1.09
N TYR A 19 17.83 8.49 -0.10
CA TYR A 19 17.83 7.04 -0.27
C TYR A 19 16.43 6.50 0.03
N ILE A 20 15.63 6.25 -1.01
CA ILE A 20 14.42 5.44 -0.84
C ILE A 20 14.92 4.11 -0.30
N HIS A 21 14.68 3.83 0.99
CA HIS A 21 14.94 2.50 1.51
C HIS A 21 14.13 1.55 0.63
N GLY A 22 14.81 0.78 -0.25
CA GLY A 22 14.21 -0.21 -1.15
C GLY A 22 13.51 -1.37 -0.43
N ASN A 23 13.12 -1.17 0.83
CA ASN A 23 12.46 -2.09 1.73
C ASN A 23 11.12 -1.54 2.27
N ALA A 24 10.71 -0.33 1.86
CA ALA A 24 9.36 0.15 2.11
C ALA A 24 8.37 -0.71 1.30
N LYS A 25 7.51 -1.43 2.02
CA LYS A 25 6.55 -2.35 1.40
C LYS A 25 5.34 -1.58 0.91
N SER A 26 4.76 -2.01 -0.21
CA SER A 26 3.51 -1.45 -0.70
C SER A 26 2.35 -1.82 0.24
N HIS A 27 1.45 -0.88 0.48
CA HIS A 27 0.28 -1.05 1.33
C HIS A 27 -1.00 -0.97 0.50
N LEU A 28 -2.01 -1.77 0.87
CA LEU A 28 -3.32 -1.70 0.24
C LEU A 28 -4.12 -0.59 0.90
N PHE A 29 -4.49 0.42 0.13
CA PHE A 29 -5.30 1.55 0.55
C PHE A 29 -6.71 1.42 0.01
N ASN A 30 -7.67 1.86 0.81
CA ASN A 30 -9.05 2.03 0.39
C ASN A 30 -9.17 3.36 -0.38
N SER A 31 -9.67 3.31 -1.62
CA SER A 31 -9.70 4.47 -2.52
C SER A 31 -10.75 5.52 -2.17
N GLU A 32 -11.62 5.25 -1.21
CA GLU A 32 -12.63 6.22 -0.73
C GLU A 32 -12.15 6.95 0.52
N THR A 33 -11.57 6.21 1.46
CA THR A 33 -11.18 6.73 2.78
C THR A 33 -9.71 7.15 2.88
N GLY A 34 -8.85 6.66 1.98
CA GLY A 34 -7.41 6.87 2.04
C GLY A 34 -6.70 6.08 3.15
N MET A 35 -7.43 5.21 3.85
CA MET A 35 -6.89 4.36 4.91
C MET A 35 -6.25 3.10 4.36
N SER A 36 -5.03 2.80 4.81
CA SER A 36 -4.44 1.47 4.59
C SER A 36 -5.17 0.40 5.39
N TYR A 37 -5.31 -0.80 4.83
CA TYR A 37 -6.00 -1.91 5.51
C TYR A 37 -5.26 -2.41 6.77
N CYS A 38 -3.96 -2.17 6.87
CA CYS A 38 -3.20 -2.42 8.09
C CYS A 38 -3.41 -1.35 9.18
N LYS A 39 -4.18 -0.29 8.88
CA LYS A 39 -4.51 0.85 9.75
C LYS A 39 -3.30 1.63 10.26
N LYS A 40 -2.18 1.60 9.52
CA LYS A 40 -0.95 2.31 9.88
C LYS A 40 -0.76 3.63 9.15
N TYR A 41 -1.27 3.70 7.94
CA TYR A 41 -1.08 4.82 7.03
C TYR A 41 -2.42 5.38 6.58
N TRP A 42 -2.49 6.70 6.55
CA TRP A 42 -3.47 7.48 5.81
C TRP A 42 -2.74 8.20 4.68
N GLN A 43 -3.36 8.26 3.51
CA GLN A 43 -2.93 9.19 2.46
C GLN A 43 -4.13 9.63 1.63
N LYS A 44 -3.99 10.80 1.00
CA LYS A 44 -5.03 11.32 0.10
C LYS A 44 -5.26 10.33 -1.04
N PRO A 45 -6.52 9.91 -1.29
CA PRO A 45 -6.83 9.01 -2.39
C PRO A 45 -6.30 9.54 -3.73
N TYR A 46 -5.77 8.66 -4.57
CA TYR A 46 -5.24 8.96 -5.91
C TYR A 46 -4.05 9.94 -5.92
N TYR A 47 -3.44 10.22 -4.78
CA TYR A 47 -2.26 11.10 -4.71
C TYR A 47 -0.97 10.35 -5.05
N ALA A 48 -0.82 9.10 -4.61
CA ALA A 48 0.34 8.29 -4.95
C ALA A 48 0.08 7.45 -6.20
N SER A 49 1.19 7.02 -6.83
CA SER A 49 1.13 6.09 -7.95
C SER A 49 0.71 4.71 -7.48
N GLU A 50 -0.21 4.11 -8.23
CA GLU A 50 -0.63 2.73 -7.99
C GLU A 50 0.43 1.75 -8.47
N ILE A 51 0.63 0.72 -7.66
CA ILE A 51 1.53 -0.39 -7.91
C ILE A 51 0.69 -1.60 -8.23
N LYS A 52 0.96 -2.28 -9.34
CA LYS A 52 0.26 -3.54 -9.64
C LYS A 52 0.84 -4.65 -8.77
N TYR A 53 -0.04 -5.47 -8.19
CA TYR A 53 0.37 -6.68 -7.53
C TYR A 53 0.86 -7.70 -8.58
N THR A 54 2.12 -8.12 -8.47
CA THR A 54 2.79 -9.02 -9.45
C THR A 54 3.02 -10.44 -8.90
N GLY A 55 2.40 -10.79 -7.77
CA GLY A 55 2.64 -12.08 -7.09
C GLY A 55 3.91 -12.13 -6.23
N LYS A 56 4.69 -11.04 -6.16
CA LYS A 56 5.89 -10.95 -5.33
C LYS A 56 5.54 -10.50 -3.90
N ASP A 57 4.97 -11.39 -3.09
CA ASP A 57 4.51 -11.10 -1.71
C ASP A 57 5.50 -10.30 -0.84
N ARG A 58 6.81 -10.49 -1.04
CA ARG A 58 7.85 -9.84 -0.23
C ARG A 58 7.82 -8.31 -0.33
N ASP A 59 7.38 -7.78 -1.47
CA ASP A 59 7.36 -6.34 -1.78
C ASP A 59 6.12 -5.64 -1.18
N PHE A 60 5.21 -6.41 -0.56
CA PHE A 60 3.91 -5.93 -0.07
C PHE A 60 3.73 -6.19 1.43
N CYS A 61 2.94 -5.34 2.08
CA CYS A 61 2.65 -5.47 3.49
C CYS A 61 1.88 -6.77 3.77
N LYS A 62 2.45 -7.66 4.60
CA LYS A 62 1.86 -8.96 4.97
C LYS A 62 0.41 -8.86 5.48
N LYS A 63 0.08 -7.84 6.29
CA LYS A 63 -1.29 -7.64 6.79
C LYS A 63 -2.26 -7.23 5.68
N CYS A 64 -1.83 -6.33 4.79
CA CYS A 64 -2.61 -5.90 3.64
C CYS A 64 -2.80 -7.06 2.64
N LEU A 65 -1.75 -7.86 2.37
CA LEU A 65 -1.82 -9.03 1.49
C LEU A 65 -2.82 -10.06 1.98
N LYS A 66 -2.83 -10.34 3.29
CA LYS A 66 -3.81 -11.25 3.88
C LYS A 66 -5.25 -10.76 3.67
N LYS A 67 -5.48 -9.44 3.66
CA LYS A 67 -6.80 -8.87 3.39
C LYS A 67 -7.12 -8.89 1.89
N TYR A 68 -6.16 -8.56 1.03
CA TYR A 68 -6.28 -8.61 -0.42
C TYR A 68 -6.68 -10.01 -0.92
N LYS A 69 -5.94 -11.06 -0.51
CA LYS A 69 -6.26 -12.45 -0.91
C LYS A 69 -7.67 -12.87 -0.48
N ARG A 70 -8.11 -12.45 0.71
CA ARG A 70 -9.49 -12.68 1.18
C ARG A 70 -10.56 -11.92 0.42
N LEU A 71 -10.20 -10.79 -0.20
CA LEU A 71 -11.12 -10.03 -1.05
C LEU A 71 -11.22 -10.71 -2.43
N GLU A 72 -10.09 -11.16 -2.98
CA GLU A 72 -10.07 -11.94 -4.24
C GLU A 72 -10.81 -13.28 -4.14
N GLU A 73 -10.87 -13.92 -2.97
CA GLU A 73 -11.65 -15.16 -2.76
C GLU A 73 -13.18 -14.94 -2.72
N VAL A 74 -13.64 -13.70 -2.55
CA VAL A 74 -15.06 -13.35 -2.36
C VAL A 74 -15.65 -12.70 -3.62
N GLU A 75 -14.83 -12.34 -4.61
CA GLU A 75 -15.25 -11.77 -5.90
C GLU A 75 -15.33 -12.82 -7.02
#